data_AF-A0A7D5MM95-F1
#
_entry.id   AF-A0A7D5MM95-F1
#
_cell.length_a   1.000
_cell.length_b   1.000
_cell.length_c   1.000
_cell.angle_alpha   90.00
_cell.angle_beta   90.00
_cell.angle_gamma   90.00
#
_symmetry.space_group_name_H-M   'P 1'
#
loop_
_entity.id
_entity.type
_entity.pdbx_description
1 polymer ?
#
loop_
_entity_poly.entity_id
_entity_poly.type
_entity_poly.pdbx_seq_one_letter_code
_entity_poly.pdbx_strand_id
1 'polypeptide(L)' 'MMIDYLIVGQGLAGSCLAWQLVQRGKRVIVIDKPEKTVVR' A
#
# COMPACT_ATOMS: atom_id res chain seq x y z
N MET A 1 4.72 -16.74 0.72
CA MET A 1 4.57 -15.78 1.82
C MET A 1 3.08 -15.61 2.07
N MET A 2 2.63 -15.56 3.32
CA MET A 2 1.21 -15.36 3.67
C MET A 2 1.02 -13.91 4.10
N ILE A 3 0.02 -13.24 3.53
CA ILE A 3 -0.34 -11.84 3.82
C ILE A 3 -1.79 -11.80 4.27
N ASP A 4 -2.10 -10.86 5.14
CA ASP A 4 -3.46 -10.72 5.68
C ASP A 4 -4.27 -9.71 4.84
N TYR A 5 -3.59 -8.72 4.24
CA TYR A 5 -4.21 -7.70 3.40
C TYR A 5 -3.34 -7.31 2.20
N LEU A 6 -4.00 -7.09 1.07
CA LEU A 6 -3.45 -6.43 -0.12
C LEU A 6 -4.17 -5.09 -0.31
N ILE A 7 -3.42 -4.00 -0.36
CA ILE A 7 -3.92 -2.65 -0.60
C ILE A 7 -3.47 -2.20 -2.00
N VAL A 8 -4.40 -1.72 -2.81
CA VAL A 8 -4.14 -1.21 -4.16
C VAL A 8 -4.32 0.31 -4.17
N GLY A 9 -3.26 1.03 -4.55
CA GLY A 9 -3.16 2.49 -4.54
C GLY A 9 -2.46 3.00 -3.27
N GLN A 10 -1.28 3.60 -3.43
CA GLN A 10 -0.49 4.24 -2.38
C GLN A 10 -0.74 5.75 -2.41
N GLY A 11 -1.95 6.12 -2.02
CA GLY A 11 -2.30 7.51 -1.69
C GLY A 11 -2.33 7.74 -0.18
N LEU A 12 -2.92 8.87 0.23
CA LEU A 12 -3.17 9.18 1.64
C LEU A 12 -3.97 8.06 2.33
N ALA A 13 -5.06 7.60 1.71
CA ALA A 13 -5.91 6.57 2.28
C ALA A 13 -5.19 5.21 2.41
N GLY A 14 -4.52 4.77 1.34
CA GLY A 14 -3.78 3.49 1.32
C GLY A 14 -2.66 3.45 2.36
N SER A 15 -1.92 4.56 2.49
CA SER A 15 -0.83 4.69 3.45
C SER A 15 -1.33 4.73 4.90
N CYS A 16 -2.36 5.52 5.18
CA CYS A 16 -2.96 5.59 6.52
C CYS A 16 -3.55 4.23 6.96
N LEU A 17 -4.24 3.54 6.04
CA LEU A 17 -4.81 2.22 6.32
C LEU A 17 -3.71 1.17 6.56
N ALA A 18 -2.68 1.14 5.70
CA ALA A 18 -1.53 0.24 5.87
C ALA A 18 -0.86 0.45 7.23
N TRP A 19 -0.61 1.71 7.60
CA TRP A 19 -0.02 2.06 8.90
C TRP A 19 -0.86 1.52 10.07
N GLN A 20 -2.17 1.77 10.07
CA GLN A 20 -3.09 1.30 11.11
C GLN A 20 -3.13 -0.24 11.22
N LEU A 21 -3.04 -0.95 10.10
CA LEU A 21 -3.06 -2.41 10.06
C LEU A 21 -1.74 -3.01 10.56
N VAL A 22 -0.60 -2.40 10.21
CA VAL A 22 0.72 -2.79 10.73
C VAL A 22 0.79 -2.61 12.24
N GLN A 23 0.28 -1.50 12.78
CA GLN A 23 0.20 -1.29 14.24
C GLN A 23 -0.66 -2.34 14.97
N ARG A 24 -1.58 -3.02 14.25
CA ARG A 24 -2.41 -4.12 14.77
C ARG A 24 -1.81 -5.51 14.48
N GLY A 25 -0.53 -5.58 14.10
CA GLY A 25 0.19 -6.83 13.85
C GLY A 25 -0.21 -7.54 12.56
N LYS A 26 -0.83 -6.85 11.60
CA LYS A 26 -1.22 -7.42 10.30
C LYS A 26 -0.08 -7.32 9.30
N ARG A 27 0.09 -8.35 8.48
CA ARG A 27 1.02 -8.36 7.34
C ARG A 27 0.32 -7.79 6.12
N VAL A 28 0.81 -6.66 5.64
CA VAL A 28 0.18 -5.89 4.56
C VAL A 28 1.14 -5.74 3.41
N ILE A 29 0.66 -5.90 2.19
CA ILE A 29 1.34 -5.44 0.97
C ILE A 29 0.55 -4.28 0.40
N VAL A 30 1.25 -3.19 0.07
CA VAL A 30 0.70 -2.07 -0.68
C VAL A 30 1.30 -2.11 -2.07
N ILE A 31 0.46 -2.09 -3.10
CA ILE A 31 0.87 -1.95 -4.49
C ILE A 31 0.32 -0.66 -5.05
N ASP A 32 1.14 0.08 -5.79
CA ASP A 32 0.68 1.20 -6.60
C ASP A 32 1.17 1.07 -8.03
N LYS A 33 0.52 1.78 -8.95
CA LYS A 33 0.98 1.90 -10.32
C LYS A 33 2.21 2.80 -10.33
N PRO A 34 3.25 2.47 -11.09
CA PRO A 34 4.36 3.39 -11.31
C PRO A 34 3.83 4.68 -11.93
N GLU A 35 4.24 5.81 -11.38
CA GLU A 35 3.93 7.11 -11.95
C GLU A 35 4.58 7.18 -13.34
N LYS A 36 3.76 7.38 -14.39
CA LYS A 36 4.28 7.53 -15.74
C LYS A 36 4.93 8.91 -15.85
N THR A 37 6.19 9.01 -15.48
CA THR A 37 6.98 10.19 -15.83
C THR A 37 7.21 10.17 -17.33
N VAL A 38 6.38 10.91 -18.07
CA VAL A 38 6.63 11.22 -19.47
C VAL A 38 7.64 12.36 -19.49
N VAL A 39 8.93 12.03 -19.47
CA VAL A 39 9.98 12.99 -19.82
C VAL A 39 9.81 13.32 -21.30
N ARG A 40 9.44 14.57 -21.58
CA ARG A 40 9.47 15.16 -22.93
C ARG A 40 10.88 15.62 -23.26
#